data_AF-A0A7V8YA85-F1
#
_entry.id   AF-A0A7V8YA85-F1
#
_cell.length_a   1.000
_cell.length_b   1.000
_cell.length_c   1.000
_cell.angle_alpha   90.00
_cell.angle_beta   90.00
_cell.angle_gamma   90.00
#
_symmetry.space_group_name_H-M   'P 1'
#
loop_
_entity.id
_entity.type
_entity.pdbx_description
1 polymer ?
#
loop_
_entity_poly.entity_id
_entity_poly.type
_entity_poly.pdbx_seq_one_letter_code
_entity_poly.pdbx_strand_id
1 'polypeptide(L)'
;MKARCILPAGLLVLAGCALSGSPEAVLTPSPTPQASPSLACSNQQDILADESARLPGPSVDVDGDGQRDELFVAADPAAPAGCAAFVGAETASGTLSVPIADDIISFELGLPVINSAHAIDNRPGAEVVVDIAAGASAQFVGVFTVREGELVRVEIEGQPSPAGGLISYGGSVGHLAAVDCAGPARVVLSNARPRGRSYLITRRFYDAQKAVWLLERGAGTRLQVPFRRIGSFPEFSAGPFYGCAPSEG
;
A
#
# COMPACT_ATOMS: atom_id res chain seq x y z
N MET A 1 52.94 23.75 27.54
CA MET A 1 53.43 23.29 26.21
C MET A 1 53.32 24.44 25.23
N LYS A 2 54.43 24.75 24.56
CA LYS A 2 54.58 25.85 23.59
C LYS A 2 54.18 25.34 22.20
N ALA A 3 53.48 26.15 21.41
CA ALA A 3 53.53 26.07 19.95
C ALA A 3 53.51 27.51 19.40
N ARG A 4 54.67 27.93 18.91
CA ARG A 4 54.88 29.15 18.13
C ARG A 4 54.69 28.76 16.66
N CYS A 5 53.80 29.44 15.95
CA CYS A 5 53.82 29.46 14.49
C CYS A 5 54.46 30.77 14.03
N ILE A 6 55.59 30.62 13.35
CA ILE A 6 56.36 31.68 12.70
C ILE A 6 55.74 31.89 11.30
N LEU A 7 55.33 33.12 11.00
CA LEU A 7 55.04 33.56 9.63
C LEU A 7 56.35 33.81 8.87
N PRO A 8 56.40 33.56 7.55
CA PRO A 8 57.19 34.36 6.65
C PRO A 8 56.33 35.46 5.99
N ALA A 9 56.94 36.64 5.89
CA ALA A 9 56.48 37.79 5.15
C ALA A 9 56.64 37.56 3.64
N GLY A 10 55.67 38.03 2.85
CA GLY A 10 55.71 38.00 1.39
C GLY A 10 54.58 38.82 0.78
N LEU A 11 54.93 40.06 0.44
CA LEU A 11 54.16 41.12 -0.22
C LEU A 11 53.51 40.66 -1.55
N LEU A 12 52.23 40.97 -1.81
CA LEU A 12 51.79 41.64 -3.05
C LEU A 12 50.31 42.08 -3.01
N VAL A 13 50.10 43.21 -3.68
CA VAL A 13 48.92 44.06 -3.83
C VAL A 13 47.83 43.42 -4.70
N LEU A 14 46.55 43.66 -4.39
CA LEU A 14 45.53 44.23 -5.30
C LEU A 14 44.18 44.37 -4.59
N ALA A 15 43.77 45.62 -4.39
CA ALA A 15 42.40 46.00 -4.08
C ALA A 15 41.56 45.89 -5.36
N GLY A 16 40.46 45.15 -5.28
CA GLY A 16 39.46 45.03 -6.34
C GLY A 16 38.12 44.67 -5.73
N CYS A 17 37.31 45.67 -5.41
CA CYS A 17 35.90 45.49 -5.10
C CYS A 17 35.18 45.05 -6.37
N ALA A 18 34.69 43.82 -6.41
CA ALA A 18 33.71 43.37 -7.39
C ALA A 18 32.50 42.79 -6.65
N LEU A 19 31.33 43.34 -6.94
CA LEU A 19 30.04 42.96 -6.40
C LEU A 19 29.76 41.49 -6.69
N SER A 20 29.63 40.66 -5.65
CA SER A 20 29.10 39.31 -5.78
C SER A 20 27.58 39.40 -5.86
N GLY A 21 27.04 39.31 -7.08
CA GLY A 21 25.64 39.01 -7.31
C GLY A 21 25.33 37.60 -6.83
N SER A 22 24.29 37.47 -6.02
CA SER A 22 23.73 36.19 -5.60
C SER A 22 23.30 35.39 -6.83
N PRO A 23 23.68 34.10 -6.98
CA PRO A 23 23.11 33.26 -8.01
C PRO A 23 21.64 33.00 -7.65
N GLU A 24 20.73 33.43 -8.53
CA GLU A 24 19.34 32.96 -8.53
C GLU A 24 19.35 31.43 -8.56
N ALA A 25 18.77 30.83 -7.53
CA ALA A 25 18.51 29.41 -7.49
C ALA A 25 17.54 29.07 -8.63
N VAL A 26 18.08 28.49 -9.72
CA VAL A 26 17.28 27.87 -10.77
C VAL A 26 16.50 26.74 -10.11
N LEU A 27 15.20 26.95 -9.94
CA LEU A 27 14.26 25.94 -9.48
C LEU A 27 14.17 24.86 -10.57
N THR A 28 14.89 23.76 -10.36
CA THR A 28 14.71 22.54 -11.14
C THR A 28 13.26 22.07 -10.93
N PRO A 29 12.45 21.90 -11.99
CA PRO A 29 11.12 21.32 -11.82
C PRO A 29 11.27 19.91 -11.24
N SER A 30 10.54 19.63 -10.16
CA SER A 30 10.48 18.30 -9.57
C SER A 30 10.00 17.28 -10.63
N PRO A 31 10.60 16.08 -10.67
CA PRO A 31 10.14 15.05 -11.60
C PRO A 31 8.69 14.70 -11.28
N THR A 32 7.82 14.87 -12.27
CA THR A 32 6.44 14.39 -12.24
C THR A 32 6.44 12.89 -11.94
N PRO A 33 5.60 12.38 -11.02
CA PRO A 33 5.43 10.94 -10.82
C PRO A 33 5.06 10.31 -12.17
N GLN A 34 5.95 9.49 -12.74
CA GLN A 34 5.63 8.70 -13.92
C GLN A 34 4.68 7.59 -13.47
N ALA A 35 3.51 7.52 -14.11
CA ALA A 35 2.62 6.38 -14.00
C ALA A 35 3.42 5.10 -14.31
N SER A 36 3.34 4.12 -13.41
CA SER A 36 3.96 2.81 -13.63
C SER A 36 3.41 2.23 -14.94
N PRO A 37 4.27 1.78 -15.87
CA PRO A 37 3.81 1.21 -17.13
C PRO A 37 2.97 -0.04 -16.81
N SER A 38 1.74 -0.08 -17.32
CA SER A 38 0.88 -1.26 -17.29
C SER A 38 1.65 -2.46 -17.84
N LEU A 39 1.91 -3.46 -17.00
CA LEU A 39 2.62 -4.66 -17.40
C LEU A 39 1.71 -5.44 -18.36
N ALA A 40 2.10 -5.53 -19.63
CA ALA A 40 1.30 -6.20 -20.65
C ALA A 40 1.53 -7.71 -20.61
N CYS A 41 0.57 -8.45 -20.04
CA CYS A 41 0.62 -9.91 -19.94
C CYS A 41 -0.08 -10.57 -21.14
N SER A 42 0.64 -11.42 -21.87
CA SER A 42 0.10 -12.06 -23.09
C SER A 42 -1.02 -13.06 -22.81
N ASN A 43 -1.07 -13.64 -21.60
CA ASN A 43 -2.09 -14.60 -21.18
C ASN A 43 -3.34 -13.95 -20.56
N GLN A 44 -3.36 -12.62 -20.40
CA GLN A 44 -4.40 -11.93 -19.64
C GLN A 44 -5.81 -12.17 -20.21
N GLN A 45 -6.01 -12.04 -21.52
CA GLN A 45 -7.35 -12.21 -22.09
C GLN A 45 -7.86 -13.65 -21.94
N ASP A 46 -6.98 -14.63 -22.19
CA ASP A 46 -7.34 -16.04 -22.13
C ASP A 46 -7.68 -16.47 -20.69
N ILE A 47 -6.85 -16.08 -19.71
CA ILE A 47 -7.07 -16.46 -18.31
C ILE A 47 -8.26 -15.74 -17.68
N LEU A 48 -8.52 -14.50 -18.10
CA LEU A 48 -9.71 -13.79 -17.67
C LEU A 48 -10.97 -14.44 -18.27
N ALA A 49 -10.94 -15.05 -19.46
CA ALA A 49 -12.11 -15.71 -20.04
C ALA A 49 -12.35 -17.14 -19.52
N ASP A 50 -11.35 -17.78 -18.92
CA ASP A 50 -11.45 -19.14 -18.39
C ASP A 50 -12.05 -19.17 -16.99
N GLU A 51 -13.35 -19.47 -16.89
CA GLU A 51 -14.06 -19.61 -15.61
C GLU A 51 -13.40 -20.63 -14.65
N SER A 52 -12.73 -21.66 -15.17
CA SER A 52 -12.07 -22.68 -14.33
C SER A 52 -10.78 -22.18 -13.68
N ALA A 53 -10.19 -21.12 -14.23
CA ALA A 53 -9.03 -20.43 -13.67
C ALA A 53 -9.40 -19.33 -12.68
N ARG A 54 -10.70 -19.04 -12.51
CA ARG A 54 -11.20 -17.98 -11.63
C ARG A 54 -11.58 -18.52 -10.25
N LEU A 55 -11.10 -17.84 -9.23
CA LEU A 55 -11.56 -17.96 -7.86
C LEU A 55 -12.59 -16.85 -7.61
N PRO A 56 -13.87 -17.18 -7.39
CA PRO A 56 -14.91 -16.17 -7.20
C PRO A 56 -14.74 -15.45 -5.86
N GLY A 57 -15.08 -14.17 -5.86
CA GLY A 57 -15.16 -13.30 -4.67
C GLY A 57 -16.59 -12.81 -4.42
N PRO A 58 -16.75 -11.78 -3.56
CA PRO A 58 -18.05 -11.18 -3.29
C PRO A 58 -18.57 -10.37 -4.48
N SER A 59 -19.89 -10.22 -4.55
CA SER A 59 -20.55 -9.34 -5.51
C SER A 59 -20.94 -8.00 -4.89
N VAL A 60 -20.42 -6.91 -5.45
CA VAL A 60 -20.40 -5.57 -4.87
C VAL A 60 -20.12 -4.50 -5.93
N ASP A 61 -20.66 -3.30 -5.78
CA ASP A 61 -20.33 -2.16 -6.65
C ASP A 61 -18.88 -1.72 -6.43
N VAL A 62 -18.01 -1.88 -7.43
CA VAL A 62 -16.61 -1.40 -7.39
C VAL A 62 -16.32 -0.25 -8.33
N ASP A 63 -17.12 -0.04 -9.38
CA ASP A 63 -16.93 1.06 -10.33
C ASP A 63 -17.77 2.32 -9.99
N GLY A 64 -18.67 2.22 -9.02
CA GLY A 64 -19.46 3.31 -8.46
C GLY A 64 -20.73 3.62 -9.25
N ASP A 65 -21.21 2.70 -10.10
CA ASP A 65 -22.42 2.88 -10.90
C ASP A 65 -23.73 2.50 -10.17
N GLY A 66 -23.63 1.98 -8.95
CA GLY A 66 -24.74 1.52 -8.12
C GLY A 66 -25.27 0.12 -8.49
N GLN A 67 -24.61 -0.60 -9.39
CA GLN A 67 -24.88 -1.99 -9.71
C GLN A 67 -23.81 -2.88 -9.06
N ARG A 68 -24.16 -4.15 -8.84
CA ARG A 68 -23.19 -5.09 -8.26
C ARG A 68 -22.32 -5.66 -9.35
N ASP A 69 -21.02 -5.64 -9.12
CA ASP A 69 -20.02 -6.28 -9.95
C ASP A 69 -19.64 -7.64 -9.38
N GLU A 70 -19.21 -8.57 -10.23
CA GLU A 70 -18.69 -9.86 -9.78
C GLU A 70 -17.16 -9.82 -9.69
N LEU A 71 -16.65 -9.91 -8.47
CA LEU A 71 -15.21 -9.91 -8.24
C LEU A 71 -14.62 -11.31 -8.32
N PHE A 72 -13.40 -11.42 -8.84
CA PHE A 72 -12.68 -12.68 -8.89
C PHE A 72 -11.15 -12.47 -8.90
N VAL A 73 -10.43 -13.54 -8.58
CA VAL A 73 -9.00 -13.66 -8.90
C VAL A 73 -8.84 -14.72 -9.99
N ALA A 74 -8.16 -14.39 -11.08
CA ALA A 74 -7.77 -15.36 -12.09
C ALA A 74 -6.30 -15.73 -11.91
N ALA A 75 -5.94 -17.02 -12.00
CA ALA A 75 -4.57 -17.47 -11.81
C ALA A 75 -4.11 -18.43 -12.91
N ASP A 76 -2.90 -18.19 -13.43
CA ASP A 76 -2.16 -19.06 -14.32
C ASP A 76 -0.79 -19.38 -13.69
N PRO A 77 -0.69 -20.46 -12.89
CA PRO A 77 0.56 -20.79 -12.19
C PRO A 77 1.75 -21.08 -13.10
N ALA A 78 1.52 -21.33 -14.39
CA ALA A 78 2.58 -21.60 -15.36
C ALA A 78 3.12 -20.31 -16.02
N ALA A 79 2.44 -19.18 -15.88
CA ALA A 79 2.87 -17.92 -16.45
C ALA A 79 4.08 -17.30 -15.71
N PRO A 80 4.82 -16.40 -16.37
CA PRO A 80 5.93 -15.69 -15.74
C PRO A 80 5.49 -14.87 -14.51
N ALA A 81 6.44 -14.64 -13.60
CA ALA A 81 6.25 -13.71 -12.49
C ALA A 81 5.76 -12.35 -13.01
N GLY A 82 4.76 -11.78 -12.34
CA GLY A 82 4.09 -10.56 -12.80
C GLY A 82 2.82 -10.79 -13.63
N CYS A 83 2.64 -11.99 -14.21
CA CYS A 83 1.52 -12.34 -15.09
C CYS A 83 0.79 -13.63 -14.69
N ALA A 84 1.09 -14.15 -13.50
CA ALA A 84 0.55 -15.42 -13.02
C ALA A 84 -0.76 -15.27 -12.23
N ALA A 85 -1.15 -14.05 -11.88
CA ALA A 85 -2.43 -13.79 -11.22
C ALA A 85 -2.95 -12.39 -11.55
N PHE A 86 -4.28 -12.26 -11.59
CA PHE A 86 -4.99 -11.02 -11.89
C PHE A 86 -6.15 -10.85 -10.91
N VAL A 87 -6.38 -9.62 -10.47
CA VAL A 87 -7.66 -9.23 -9.87
C VAL A 87 -8.58 -8.80 -10.99
N GLY A 88 -9.82 -9.28 -10.97
CA GLY A 88 -10.83 -8.94 -11.97
C GLY A 88 -12.16 -8.53 -11.34
N ALA A 89 -12.90 -7.72 -12.09
CA ALA A 89 -14.28 -7.34 -11.80
C ALA A 89 -15.09 -7.42 -13.10
N GLU A 90 -16.17 -8.20 -13.10
CA GLU A 90 -17.16 -8.13 -14.18
C GLU A 90 -18.19 -7.06 -13.84
N THR A 91 -18.18 -5.97 -14.61
CA THR A 91 -19.11 -4.85 -14.47
C THR A 91 -20.05 -4.77 -15.66
N ALA A 92 -21.09 -3.93 -15.57
CA ALA A 92 -22.00 -3.70 -16.68
C ALA A 92 -21.30 -3.16 -17.95
N SER A 93 -20.13 -2.53 -17.77
CA SER A 93 -19.32 -1.95 -18.86
C SER A 93 -18.29 -2.93 -19.45
N GLY A 94 -18.11 -4.10 -18.83
CA GLY A 94 -17.15 -5.13 -19.24
C GLY A 94 -16.28 -5.62 -18.10
N THR A 95 -15.21 -6.34 -18.42
CA THR A 95 -14.27 -6.86 -17.43
C THR A 95 -13.13 -5.88 -17.18
N LEU A 96 -13.03 -5.38 -15.95
CA LEU A 96 -11.85 -4.66 -15.46
C LEU A 96 -10.85 -5.66 -14.89
N SER A 97 -9.54 -5.41 -15.08
CA SER A 97 -8.53 -6.29 -14.52
C SER A 97 -7.19 -5.60 -14.32
N VAL A 98 -6.41 -6.12 -13.37
CA VAL A 98 -5.05 -5.65 -13.07
C VAL A 98 -4.17 -6.83 -12.65
N PRO A 99 -2.92 -6.92 -13.14
CA PRO A 99 -2.00 -7.97 -12.72
C PRO A 99 -1.58 -7.80 -11.25
N ILE A 100 -1.45 -8.93 -10.55
CA ILE A 100 -0.80 -8.99 -9.23
C ILE A 100 0.69 -9.20 -9.48
N ALA A 101 1.43 -8.08 -9.57
CA ALA A 101 2.80 -8.07 -10.04
C ALA A 101 3.87 -8.29 -8.96
N ASP A 102 3.49 -8.76 -7.77
CA ASP A 102 4.40 -8.95 -6.64
C ASP A 102 5.30 -10.19 -6.84
N ASP A 103 6.61 -10.01 -6.64
CA ASP A 103 7.61 -11.07 -6.71
C ASP A 103 7.51 -12.07 -5.55
N ILE A 104 6.83 -11.69 -4.47
CA ILE A 104 6.65 -12.54 -3.29
C ILE A 104 5.50 -13.55 -3.40
N ILE A 105 4.75 -13.54 -4.51
CA ILE A 105 3.67 -14.52 -4.72
C ILE A 105 4.28 -15.91 -4.79
N SER A 106 3.76 -16.82 -3.96
CA SER A 106 4.10 -18.24 -4.01
C SER A 106 2.83 -19.08 -3.95
N PHE A 107 2.53 -19.75 -5.06
CA PHE A 107 1.37 -20.64 -5.15
C PHE A 107 1.51 -21.90 -4.28
N GLU A 108 2.71 -22.19 -3.77
CA GLU A 108 2.90 -23.24 -2.76
C GLU A 108 2.21 -22.90 -1.43
N LEU A 109 2.01 -21.61 -1.15
CA LEU A 109 1.33 -21.11 0.05
C LEU A 109 -0.15 -20.78 -0.20
N GLY A 110 -0.65 -21.09 -1.39
CA GLY A 110 -2.02 -20.79 -1.83
C GLY A 110 -2.06 -19.78 -2.97
N LEU A 111 -3.18 -19.77 -3.70
CA LEU A 111 -3.46 -18.76 -4.70
C LEU A 111 -3.89 -17.45 -4.02
N PRO A 112 -3.64 -16.28 -4.64
CA PRO A 112 -4.26 -15.05 -4.19
C PRO A 112 -5.79 -15.18 -4.17
N VAL A 113 -6.43 -14.57 -3.17
CA VAL A 113 -7.88 -14.64 -3.00
C VAL A 113 -8.45 -13.30 -2.55
N ILE A 114 -9.68 -13.00 -2.94
CA ILE A 114 -10.38 -11.81 -2.45
C ILE A 114 -10.71 -12.02 -0.97
N ASN A 115 -10.17 -11.15 -0.13
CA ASN A 115 -10.40 -11.16 1.30
C ASN A 115 -11.72 -10.45 1.64
N SER A 116 -11.89 -9.24 1.09
CA SER A 116 -13.04 -8.40 1.34
C SER A 116 -13.15 -7.28 0.29
N ALA A 117 -14.26 -6.55 0.33
CA ALA A 117 -14.46 -5.33 -0.44
C ALA A 117 -15.24 -4.34 0.43
N HIS A 118 -14.74 -3.09 0.52
CA HIS A 118 -15.24 -2.08 1.44
C HIS A 118 -15.15 -0.68 0.85
N ALA A 119 -16.02 0.23 1.31
CA ALA A 119 -15.81 1.65 1.09
C ALA A 119 -14.73 2.15 2.08
N ILE A 120 -13.48 2.23 1.61
CA ILE A 120 -12.32 2.66 2.39
C ILE A 120 -12.08 4.16 2.19
N ASP A 121 -12.24 4.65 0.96
CA ASP A 121 -12.20 6.07 0.66
C ASP A 121 -13.62 6.72 0.63
N ASN A 122 -13.70 8.00 0.24
CA ASN A 122 -14.97 8.76 0.22
C ASN A 122 -15.62 8.81 -1.18
N ARG A 123 -15.18 7.98 -2.13
CA ARG A 123 -15.74 7.91 -3.48
C ARG A 123 -16.76 6.78 -3.58
N PRO A 124 -17.68 6.85 -4.57
CA PRO A 124 -18.47 5.70 -4.98
C PRO A 124 -17.59 4.54 -5.47
N GLY A 125 -18.06 3.32 -5.26
CA GLY A 125 -17.34 2.08 -5.56
C GLY A 125 -16.51 1.59 -4.37
N ALA A 126 -16.51 0.28 -4.15
CA ALA A 126 -15.71 -0.35 -3.11
C ALA A 126 -14.25 -0.54 -3.52
N GLU A 127 -13.34 -0.38 -2.57
CA GLU A 127 -11.99 -0.92 -2.67
C GLU A 127 -11.99 -2.44 -2.43
N VAL A 128 -11.26 -3.16 -3.28
CA VAL A 128 -11.09 -4.62 -3.21
C VAL A 128 -9.81 -4.95 -2.45
N VAL A 129 -9.93 -5.77 -1.41
CA VAL A 129 -8.81 -6.25 -0.59
C VAL A 129 -8.51 -7.68 -0.98
N VAL A 130 -7.28 -7.95 -1.41
CA VAL A 130 -6.86 -9.27 -1.90
C VAL A 130 -5.71 -9.77 -1.04
N ASP A 131 -5.85 -10.98 -0.49
CA ASP A 131 -4.74 -11.73 0.09
C ASP A 131 -3.80 -12.17 -1.03
N ILE A 132 -2.58 -11.65 -1.05
CA ILE A 132 -1.61 -11.87 -2.15
C ILE A 132 -0.53 -12.87 -1.74
N ALA A 133 -0.08 -12.80 -0.49
CA ALA A 133 0.98 -13.65 0.01
C ALA A 133 0.83 -13.94 1.50
N ALA A 134 1.56 -14.95 1.97
CA ALA A 134 1.68 -15.29 3.37
C ALA A 134 3.13 -15.62 3.72
N GLY A 135 3.53 -15.36 4.97
CA GLY A 135 4.89 -15.63 5.42
C GLY A 135 5.13 -15.12 6.84
N ALA A 136 6.10 -15.73 7.55
CA ALA A 136 6.47 -15.33 8.91
C ALA A 136 5.28 -15.22 9.90
N SER A 137 4.28 -16.09 9.75
CA SER A 137 3.00 -16.09 10.49
C SER A 137 2.06 -14.90 10.20
N ALA A 138 2.35 -14.09 9.18
CA ALA A 138 1.51 -12.99 8.72
C ALA A 138 0.97 -13.27 7.31
N GLN A 139 -0.11 -12.55 6.96
CA GLN A 139 -0.64 -12.46 5.61
C GLN A 139 -0.40 -11.05 5.08
N PHE A 140 -0.38 -10.91 3.75
CA PHE A 140 -0.09 -9.67 3.06
C PHE A 140 -1.19 -9.39 2.04
N VAL A 141 -1.87 -8.25 2.21
CA VAL A 141 -2.92 -7.80 1.30
C VAL A 141 -2.46 -6.70 0.37
N GLY A 142 -3.00 -6.70 -0.83
CA GLY A 142 -3.06 -5.54 -1.72
C GLY A 142 -4.47 -4.95 -1.70
N VAL A 143 -4.55 -3.65 -1.94
CA VAL A 143 -5.82 -2.94 -2.09
C VAL A 143 -5.91 -2.43 -3.51
N PHE A 144 -7.07 -2.62 -4.13
CA PHE A 144 -7.34 -2.25 -5.51
C PHE A 144 -8.61 -1.40 -5.57
N THR A 145 -8.67 -0.48 -6.52
CA THR A 145 -9.79 0.46 -6.68
C THR A 145 -10.00 0.75 -8.15
N VAL A 146 -11.21 1.11 -8.54
CA VAL A 146 -11.48 1.63 -9.88
C VAL A 146 -11.13 3.12 -9.93
N ARG A 147 -10.35 3.50 -10.95
CA ARG A 147 -9.99 4.88 -11.23
C ARG A 147 -10.07 5.11 -12.73
N GLU A 148 -10.85 6.11 -13.12
CA GLU A 148 -10.93 6.54 -14.53
C GLU A 148 -11.31 5.38 -15.47
N GLY A 149 -12.14 4.44 -14.99
CA GLY A 149 -12.59 3.25 -15.73
C GLY A 149 -11.59 2.09 -15.74
N GLU A 150 -10.50 2.17 -14.99
CA GLU A 150 -9.49 1.11 -14.90
C GLU A 150 -9.40 0.59 -13.46
N LEU A 151 -9.30 -0.73 -13.30
CA LEU A 151 -8.93 -1.32 -12.02
C LEU A 151 -7.44 -1.11 -11.80
N VAL A 152 -7.07 -0.48 -10.69
CA VAL A 152 -5.69 -0.16 -10.36
C VAL A 152 -5.37 -0.55 -8.92
N ARG A 153 -4.10 -0.84 -8.65
CA ARG A 153 -3.63 -1.04 -7.29
C ARG A 153 -3.47 0.31 -6.59
N VAL A 154 -3.86 0.34 -5.33
CA VAL A 154 -3.59 1.47 -4.43
C VAL A 154 -2.13 1.48 -4.03
N GLU A 155 -1.45 2.60 -4.26
CA GLU A 155 -0.09 2.86 -3.81
C GLU A 155 -0.09 3.40 -2.37
N ILE A 156 0.84 2.94 -1.54
CA ILE A 156 0.96 3.38 -0.14
C ILE A 156 2.27 4.13 0.04
N GLU A 157 2.18 5.45 0.16
CA GLU A 157 3.36 6.31 0.26
C GLU A 157 3.79 6.56 1.71
N GLY A 158 5.08 6.84 1.90
CA GLY A 158 5.64 7.20 3.21
C GLY A 158 5.98 6.00 4.10
N GLN A 159 5.97 4.79 3.56
CA GLN A 159 6.54 3.61 4.22
C GLN A 159 7.55 2.90 3.32
N PRO A 160 8.71 2.47 3.86
CA PRO A 160 9.43 1.36 3.25
C PRO A 160 8.57 0.10 3.47
N SER A 161 7.76 -0.27 2.47
CA SER A 161 7.10 -1.57 2.47
C SER A 161 8.16 -2.61 2.09
N PRO A 162 8.38 -3.66 2.91
CA PRO A 162 9.29 -4.74 2.54
C PRO A 162 8.79 -5.56 1.33
N ALA A 163 7.55 -5.32 0.87
CA ALA A 163 6.89 -6.08 -0.18
C ALA A 163 6.05 -5.16 -1.08
N GLY A 164 6.67 -4.18 -1.74
CA GLY A 164 6.08 -3.50 -2.91
C GLY A 164 4.74 -2.79 -2.70
N GLY A 165 4.42 -2.35 -1.48
CA GLY A 165 3.13 -1.70 -1.18
C GLY A 165 2.05 -2.64 -0.64
N LEU A 166 2.40 -3.88 -0.28
CA LEU A 166 1.52 -4.77 0.49
C LEU A 166 1.41 -4.35 1.96
N ILE A 167 0.25 -4.64 2.55
CA ILE A 167 -0.06 -4.42 3.95
C ILE A 167 -0.08 -5.74 4.68
N SER A 168 0.76 -5.89 5.69
CA SER A 168 0.75 -7.08 6.55
C SER A 168 -0.38 -7.04 7.58
N TYR A 169 -1.02 -8.17 7.82
CA TYR A 169 -1.97 -8.38 8.93
C TYR A 169 -1.79 -9.78 9.54
N GLY A 170 -2.38 -10.00 10.71
CA GLY A 170 -2.20 -11.23 11.48
C GLY A 170 -0.86 -11.25 12.20
N GLY A 171 -0.19 -12.41 12.24
CA GLY A 171 1.10 -12.57 12.91
C GLY A 171 1.09 -13.62 14.02
N SER A 172 2.12 -13.57 14.85
CA SER A 172 2.28 -14.43 16.03
C SER A 172 2.39 -13.59 17.30
N VAL A 173 2.47 -14.24 18.46
CA VAL A 173 2.72 -13.54 19.74
C VAL A 173 4.00 -12.68 19.73
N GLY A 174 4.96 -13.00 18.86
CA GLY A 174 6.22 -12.26 18.69
C GLY A 174 6.09 -10.98 17.84
N HIS A 175 5.06 -10.89 17.01
CA HIS A 175 4.77 -9.73 16.16
C HIS A 175 3.36 -9.85 15.62
N LEU A 176 2.52 -8.84 15.85
CA LEU A 176 1.20 -8.72 15.24
C LEU A 176 1.15 -7.49 14.35
N ALA A 177 0.55 -7.65 13.17
CA ALA A 177 0.25 -6.59 12.25
C ALA A 177 -1.27 -6.51 12.04
N ALA A 178 -1.76 -5.31 11.77
CA ALA A 178 -3.18 -5.02 11.71
C ALA A 178 -3.41 -3.81 10.79
N VAL A 179 -4.54 -3.82 10.10
CA VAL A 179 -4.99 -2.71 9.27
C VAL A 179 -6.51 -2.55 9.37
N ASP A 180 -6.98 -1.32 9.50
CA ASP A 180 -8.41 -1.02 9.54
C ASP A 180 -8.71 0.43 9.18
N CYS A 181 -9.99 0.77 9.02
CA CYS A 181 -10.44 2.16 8.95
C CYS A 181 -10.35 2.86 10.32
N ALA A 182 -9.91 4.11 10.32
CA ALA A 182 -9.78 4.99 11.48
C ALA A 182 -10.67 6.24 11.38
N GLY A 183 -11.70 6.16 10.53
CA GLY A 183 -12.62 7.25 10.17
C GLY A 183 -12.86 7.28 8.65
N PRO A 184 -13.68 8.22 8.16
CA PRO A 184 -13.92 8.40 6.72
C PRO A 184 -12.62 8.69 5.97
N ALA A 185 -12.36 7.97 4.88
CA ALA A 185 -11.14 8.06 4.07
C ALA A 185 -9.84 8.04 4.89
N ARG A 186 -9.83 7.27 5.98
CA ARG A 186 -8.67 7.21 6.87
C ARG A 186 -8.37 5.78 7.26
N VAL A 187 -7.14 5.35 7.02
CA VAL A 187 -6.69 3.99 7.30
C VAL A 187 -5.63 4.03 8.41
N VAL A 188 -5.67 3.07 9.32
CA VAL A 188 -4.62 2.84 10.33
C VAL A 188 -3.88 1.54 10.05
N LEU A 189 -2.55 1.62 9.96
CA LEU A 189 -1.66 0.46 9.97
C LEU A 189 -1.00 0.36 11.34
N SER A 190 -1.19 -0.77 12.00
CA SER A 190 -0.76 -1.03 13.36
C SER A 190 0.21 -2.21 13.43
N ASN A 191 1.25 -2.07 14.24
CA ASN A 191 2.22 -3.11 14.54
C ASN A 191 2.36 -3.24 16.06
N ALA A 192 2.29 -4.46 16.59
CA ALA A 192 2.48 -4.76 18.00
C ALA A 192 3.63 -5.75 18.19
N ARG A 193 4.63 -5.38 19.01
CA ARG A 193 5.77 -6.23 19.36
C ARG A 193 5.86 -6.41 20.86
N PRO A 194 6.16 -7.61 21.39
CA PRO A 194 6.24 -7.82 22.83
C PRO A 194 7.39 -7.00 23.45
N ARG A 195 7.10 -6.43 24.61
CA ARG A 195 8.05 -5.68 25.46
C ARG A 195 7.71 -5.94 26.93
N GLY A 196 8.37 -6.94 27.52
CA GLY A 196 8.06 -7.42 28.87
C GLY A 196 6.66 -8.06 28.90
N ARG A 197 5.76 -7.53 29.74
CA ARG A 197 4.37 -8.01 29.90
C ARG A 197 3.33 -7.23 29.08
N SER A 198 3.80 -6.49 28.08
CA SER A 198 3.00 -5.59 27.26
C SER A 198 3.41 -5.70 25.80
N TYR A 199 2.53 -5.27 24.90
CA TYR A 199 2.92 -4.89 23.55
C TYR A 199 3.42 -3.45 23.53
N LEU A 200 4.44 -3.21 22.72
CA LEU A 200 4.70 -1.90 22.15
C LEU A 200 3.95 -1.82 20.81
N ILE A 201 2.88 -1.04 20.79
CA ILE A 201 2.06 -0.78 19.62
C ILE A 201 2.56 0.48 18.93
N THR A 202 2.74 0.42 17.61
CA THR A 202 2.99 1.58 16.76
C THR A 202 1.86 1.67 15.74
N ARG A 203 1.20 2.81 15.65
CA ARG A 203 0.11 3.08 14.70
C ARG A 203 0.54 4.18 13.74
N ARG A 204 0.24 4.02 12.46
CA ARG A 204 0.43 5.03 11.42
C ARG A 204 -0.89 5.24 10.71
N PHE A 205 -1.20 6.49 10.40
CA PHE A 205 -2.46 6.86 9.76
C PHE A 205 -2.18 7.32 8.34
N TYR A 206 -3.08 6.95 7.45
CA TYR A 206 -3.01 7.25 6.04
C TYR A 206 -4.31 7.90 5.62
N ASP A 207 -4.17 8.97 4.85
CA ASP A 207 -5.25 9.60 4.13
C ASP A 207 -5.52 8.74 2.89
N ALA A 208 -6.66 8.05 2.87
CA ALA A 208 -7.04 7.12 1.82
C ALA A 208 -7.75 7.90 0.72
N GLN A 209 -7.01 8.33 -0.30
CA GLN A 209 -7.58 9.08 -1.41
C GLN A 209 -7.27 8.40 -2.74
N LYS A 210 -8.30 7.91 -3.43
CA LYS A 210 -8.14 7.36 -4.79
C LYS A 210 -7.17 6.17 -4.76
N ALA A 211 -6.29 6.11 -5.77
CA ALA A 211 -5.26 5.09 -5.91
C ALA A 211 -3.96 5.39 -5.14
N VAL A 212 -3.91 6.41 -4.28
CA VAL A 212 -2.68 6.75 -3.51
C VAL A 212 -3.02 7.10 -2.07
N TRP A 213 -2.51 6.32 -1.12
CA TRP A 213 -2.68 6.54 0.30
C TRP A 213 -1.45 7.21 0.89
N LEU A 214 -1.66 8.39 1.46
CA LEU A 214 -0.58 9.26 1.93
C LEU A 214 -0.42 9.17 3.44
N LEU A 215 0.80 8.90 3.91
CA LEU A 215 1.11 8.91 5.34
C LEU A 215 0.83 10.30 5.96
N GLU A 216 -0.05 10.32 6.96
CA GLU A 216 -0.28 11.50 7.80
C GLU A 216 0.91 11.72 8.75
N ARG A 217 1.82 12.61 8.34
CA ARG A 217 3.02 12.92 9.13
C ARG A 217 2.64 13.51 10.49
N GLY A 218 3.24 12.96 11.56
CA GLY A 218 3.01 13.41 12.93
C GLY A 218 1.75 12.86 13.60
N ALA A 219 0.86 12.20 12.86
CA ALA A 219 -0.33 11.56 13.43
C ALA A 219 -0.04 10.18 14.06
N GLY A 220 1.13 9.60 13.76
CA GLY A 220 1.51 8.28 14.26
C GLY A 220 1.60 8.24 15.79
N THR A 221 1.22 7.11 16.38
CA THR A 221 1.27 6.91 17.84
C THR A 221 2.14 5.73 18.21
N ARG A 222 2.72 5.77 19.42
CA ARG A 222 3.49 4.67 20.00
C ARG A 222 3.08 4.47 21.44
N LEU A 223 2.50 3.31 21.74
CA LEU A 223 1.84 3.04 23.02
C LEU A 223 2.37 1.73 23.61
N GLN A 224 2.55 1.69 24.93
CA GLN A 224 2.79 0.43 25.64
C GLN A 224 1.49 -0.06 26.26
N VAL A 225 1.00 -1.22 25.81
CA VAL A 225 -0.33 -1.73 26.12
C VAL A 225 -0.18 -3.13 26.74
N PRO A 226 -0.72 -3.40 27.94
CA PRO A 226 -0.73 -4.75 28.50
C PRO A 226 -1.35 -5.75 27.54
N PHE A 227 -0.83 -6.98 27.46
CA PHE A 227 -1.29 -7.99 26.49
C PHE A 227 -2.82 -8.15 26.48
N ARG A 228 -3.45 -8.22 27.66
CA ARG A 228 -4.91 -8.33 27.83
C ARG A 228 -5.74 -7.17 27.25
N ARG A 229 -5.11 -6.07 26.86
CA ARG A 229 -5.79 -4.88 26.31
C ARG A 229 -5.57 -4.69 24.82
N ILE A 230 -4.89 -5.60 24.12
CA ILE A 230 -4.69 -5.44 22.68
C ILE A 230 -6.02 -5.42 21.91
N GLY A 231 -7.01 -6.20 22.34
CA GLY A 231 -8.36 -6.18 21.74
C GLY A 231 -9.16 -4.89 21.95
N SER A 232 -8.61 -3.88 22.65
CA SER A 232 -9.23 -2.53 22.70
C SER A 232 -8.96 -1.70 21.44
N PHE A 233 -8.12 -2.20 20.54
CA PHE A 233 -7.82 -1.62 19.24
C PHE A 233 -8.58 -2.42 18.18
N PRO A 234 -9.62 -1.83 17.53
CA PRO A 234 -10.45 -2.55 16.56
C PRO A 234 -9.65 -3.23 15.46
N GLU A 235 -8.55 -2.61 15.02
CA GLU A 235 -7.70 -3.14 13.97
C GLU A 235 -7.06 -4.51 14.29
N PHE A 236 -6.99 -4.91 15.57
CA PHE A 236 -6.47 -6.22 15.99
C PHE A 236 -7.57 -7.26 16.27
N SER A 237 -8.84 -6.92 16.06
CA SER A 237 -9.98 -7.74 16.48
C SER A 237 -10.55 -8.66 15.40
N ALA A 238 -10.25 -8.39 14.12
CA ALA A 238 -10.81 -9.09 12.98
C ALA A 238 -9.82 -9.11 11.80
N GLY A 239 -10.33 -9.44 10.60
CA GLY A 239 -9.59 -9.34 9.34
C GLY A 239 -9.30 -7.90 8.92
N PRO A 240 -8.47 -7.71 7.87
CA PRO A 240 -8.09 -6.40 7.39
C PRO A 240 -9.33 -5.62 6.93
N PHE A 241 -9.41 -4.34 7.30
CA PHE A 241 -10.51 -3.43 6.91
C PHE A 241 -11.91 -3.83 7.39
N TYR A 242 -12.02 -4.74 8.36
CA TYR A 242 -13.32 -5.18 8.89
C TYR A 242 -14.17 -4.05 9.49
N GLY A 243 -13.53 -3.02 10.06
CA GLY A 243 -14.19 -1.85 10.64
C GLY A 243 -14.56 -0.77 9.61
N CYS A 244 -14.23 -0.97 8.33
CA CYS A 244 -14.65 -0.08 7.26
C CYS A 244 -16.15 -0.25 6.96
N ALA A 245 -16.76 0.80 6.38
CA ALA A 245 -18.16 0.72 6.01
C ALA A 245 -18.36 -0.39 4.95
N PRO A 246 -19.43 -1.18 5.04
CA PRO A 246 -19.83 -1.97 3.89
C PRO A 246 -20.14 -0.98 2.76
N SER A 247 -19.68 -1.29 1.55
CA SER A 247 -20.14 -0.59 0.36
C SER A 247 -21.64 -0.78 0.23
N GLU A 248 -22.40 0.31 0.24
CA GLU A 248 -23.83 0.27 -0.05
C GLU A 248 -24.01 -0.07 -1.53
N GLY A 249 -24.90 -1.02 -1.81
CA GLY A 249 -25.38 -1.35 -3.15
C GLY A 249 -26.88 -1.18 -3.23
#